data_AF-A0A0A9F274-F1
#
_entry.id   AF-A0A0A9F274-F1
#
_cell.length_a   1.000
_cell.length_b   1.000
_cell.length_c   1.000
_cell.angle_alpha   90.00
_cell.angle_beta   90.00
_cell.angle_gamma   90.00
#
_symmetry.space_group_name_H-M   'P 1'
#
loop_
_entity.id
_entity.type
_entity.pdbx_description
1 polymer ?
#
loop_
_entity_poly.entity_id
_entity_poly.type
_entity_poly.pdbx_seq_one_letter_code
_entity_poly.pdbx_strand_id
1 'polypeptide(L)' 'MQNYYPERLGRVFLIHVPYVFMAAWKIVYPFIDDNTKKKFVFVSDKELDKTLREAIDESQLPEMYGGKLKLVSEAS' A
#
# COMPACT_ATOMS: atom_id res chain seq x y z
N MET A 1 13.83 -24.22 -3.90
CA MET A 1 13.39 -23.00 -4.63
C MET A 1 12.48 -22.07 -3.80
N GLN A 2 12.07 -22.40 -2.57
CA GLN A 2 11.08 -21.62 -1.80
C GLN A 2 11.63 -20.42 -0.99
N ASN A 3 12.95 -20.17 -0.97
CA ASN A 3 13.58 -19.13 -0.13
C ASN A 3 14.23 -17.98 -0.92
N TYR A 4 13.89 -17.77 -2.19
CA TYR A 4 14.71 -16.90 -3.04
C TYR A 4 14.48 -15.39 -2.92
N TYR A 5 13.42 -14.92 -2.23
CA TYR A 5 13.19 -13.47 -2.06
C TYR A 5 12.50 -13.08 -0.74
N PRO A 6 13.04 -13.43 0.43
CA PRO A 6 12.66 -12.71 1.64
C PRO A 6 13.07 -11.24 1.45
N GLU A 7 12.21 -10.29 1.81
CA GLU A 7 12.49 -8.83 1.83
C GLU A 7 12.25 -7.98 0.57
N ARG A 8 11.56 -8.47 -0.47
CA ARG A 8 11.15 -7.58 -1.60
C ARG A 8 10.10 -6.52 -1.23
N LEU A 9 9.26 -6.83 -0.25
CA LEU A 9 8.19 -5.94 0.15
C LEU A 9 8.73 -4.90 1.14
N GLY A 10 8.81 -3.64 0.70
CA GLY A 10 9.26 -2.52 1.53
C GLY A 10 8.15 -1.97 2.43
N ARG A 11 7.07 -1.46 1.82
CA ARG A 11 5.86 -0.98 2.52
C ARG A 11 4.61 -1.34 1.74
N VAL A 12 3.49 -1.49 2.44
CA VAL A 12 2.14 -1.68 1.90
C VAL A 12 1.29 -0.52 2.41
N PHE A 13 0.82 0.33 1.50
CA PHE A 13 -0.09 1.42 1.83
C PHE A 13 -1.54 0.96 1.64
N LEU A 14 -2.31 1.01 2.71
CA LEU A 14 -3.71 0.66 2.76
C LEU A 14 -4.53 1.96 2.78
N ILE A 15 -5.12 2.28 1.63
CA ILE A 15 -5.86 3.53 1.36
C ILE A 15 -7.33 3.21 1.06
N HIS A 16 -8.25 4.10 1.44
CA HIS A 16 -9.71 3.93 1.25
C HIS A 16 -10.26 2.56 1.71
N VAL A 17 -9.69 2.02 2.78
CA VAL A 17 -10.00 0.67 3.24
C VAL A 17 -11.34 0.66 4.00
N PRO A 18 -12.32 -0.17 3.59
CA PRO A 18 -13.60 -0.22 4.27
C PRO A 18 -13.49 -0.89 5.64
N TYR A 19 -14.39 -0.55 6.57
CA TYR A 19 -14.38 -1.08 7.94
C TYR A 19 -14.40 -2.62 8.02
N VAL A 20 -15.06 -3.29 7.06
CA VAL A 20 -15.08 -4.77 6.99
C VAL A 20 -13.69 -5.36 6.82
N PHE A 21 -12.81 -4.71 6.05
CA PHE A 21 -11.43 -5.14 5.90
C PHE A 21 -10.68 -5.01 7.23
N MET A 22 -10.91 -3.94 8.00
CA MET A 22 -10.29 -3.78 9.33
C MET A 22 -10.69 -4.91 10.29
N ALA A 23 -11.93 -5.39 10.20
CA ALA A 23 -12.37 -6.54 10.98
C ALA A 23 -11.63 -7.83 10.57
N ALA A 24 -11.52 -8.10 9.26
CA ALA A 24 -10.74 -9.23 8.76
C ALA A 24 -9.25 -9.11 9.12
N TRP A 25 -8.67 -7.92 9.01
CA TRP A 25 -7.28 -7.64 9.35
C TRP A 25 -6.99 -8.00 10.81
N LYS A 26 -7.88 -7.68 11.76
CA LYS A 26 -7.73 -8.06 13.17
C LYS A 26 -7.68 -9.58 13.40
N ILE A 27 -8.38 -10.36 12.56
CA ILE A 27 -8.36 -11.82 12.61
C ILE A 27 -7.03 -12.36 12.09
N VAL A 28 -6.49 -11.77 11.03
CA VAL A 28 -5.23 -12.22 10.40
C VAL A 28 -3.99 -11.72 11.16
N TYR A 29 -4.05 -10.51 11.72
CA TYR A 29 -2.95 -9.83 12.42
C TYR A 29 -2.15 -10.69 13.42
N PRO A 30 -2.76 -11.51 14.31
CA PRO A 30 -2.00 -12.35 15.23
C PRO A 30 -1.13 -13.42 14.54
N PHE A 31 -1.45 -13.80 13.30
CA PHE A 31 -0.70 -14.80 12.55
C PHE A 31 0.47 -14.20 11.73
N ILE A 32 0.65 -12.88 11.77
CA ILE A 32 1.68 -12.16 11.02
C ILE A 32 2.87 -11.84 11.94
N ASP A 33 4.09 -12.11 11.48
CA ASP A 33 5.31 -11.74 12.20
C ASP A 33 5.49 -10.22 12.31
N ASP A 34 6.15 -9.75 13.38
CA ASP A 34 6.32 -8.32 13.66
C ASP A 34 7.08 -7.56 12.56
N ASN A 35 8.02 -8.21 11.87
CA ASN A 35 8.71 -7.58 10.73
C ASN A 35 7.77 -7.33 9.56
N THR A 36 6.80 -8.22 9.36
CA THR A 36 5.80 -8.09 8.31
C THR A 36 4.74 -7.07 8.69
N LYS A 37 4.30 -7.03 9.96
CA LYS A 37 3.35 -6.01 10.47
C LYS A 37 3.85 -4.58 10.25
N LYS A 38 5.14 -4.33 10.48
CA LYS A 38 5.77 -2.99 10.30
C LYS A 38 5.72 -2.47 8.86
N LYS A 39 5.49 -3.34 7.88
CA LYS A 39 5.39 -2.95 6.47
C LYS A 39 4.03 -2.37 6.12
N PHE A 40 2.98 -2.69 6.88
CA PHE A 40 1.62 -2.21 6.62
C PHE A 40 1.42 -0.81 7.20
N VAL A 41 1.00 0.11 6.34
CA VAL A 41 0.73 1.51 6.68
C VAL A 41 -0.71 1.81 6.30
N PHE A 42 -1.56 2.00 7.31
CA PHE A 42 -2.93 2.45 7.11
C PHE A 42 -2.92 3.96 6.96
N VAL A 43 -3.38 4.45 5.82
CA VAL A 43 -3.35 5.88 5.49
C VAL A 43 -4.77 6.42 5.54
N SER A 44 -4.98 7.42 6.39
CA SER A 44 -6.24 8.15 6.43
C SER A 44 -6.38 9.06 5.21
N ASP A 45 -7.61 9.35 4.78
CA ASP A 45 -7.85 10.23 3.63
C ASP A 45 -7.19 11.61 3.78
N LYS A 46 -7.08 12.13 5.00
CA LYS A 46 -6.43 13.42 5.30
C LYS A 46 -4.92 13.39 5.03
N GLU A 47 -4.25 12.28 5.32
CA GLU A 47 -2.79 12.14 5.20
C GLU A 47 -2.39 11.48 3.85
N LEU A 48 -3.37 11.12 3.01
CA LEU A 48 -3.17 10.33 1.81
C LEU A 48 -2.18 10.96 0.83
N ASP A 49 -2.46 12.18 0.38
CA ASP A 49 -1.62 12.90 -0.60
C ASP A 49 -0.19 13.05 -0.10
N LYS A 50 -0.02 13.55 1.14
CA LYS A 50 1.29 13.71 1.77
C LYS A 50 2.06 12.39 1.84
N THR A 51 1.44 11.35 2.38
CA THR A 51 2.08 10.05 2.60
C THR A 51 2.54 9.42 1.29
N LEU A 52 1.70 9.48 0.24
CA LEU A 52 2.04 8.89 -1.05
C LEU A 52 3.16 9.67 -1.75
N ARG A 53 3.14 11.01 -1.73
CA ARG A 53 4.19 11.84 -2.33
C ARG A 53 5.54 11.73 -1.63
N GLU A 54 5.54 11.54 -0.30
CA GLU A 54 6.77 11.32 0.46
C GLU A 54 7.38 9.92 0.19
N ALA A 55 6.54 8.95 -0.18
CA ALA A 55 6.96 7.56 -0.35
C ALA A 55 7.20 7.14 -1.82
N ILE A 56 6.59 7.83 -2.78
CA ILE A 56 6.57 7.45 -4.20
C ILE A 56 6.97 8.67 -5.03
N ASP A 57 7.94 8.48 -5.92
CA ASP A 57 8.33 9.52 -6.87
C ASP A 57 7.14 9.94 -7.75
N GLU A 58 7.04 11.24 -8.02
CA GLU A 58 5.91 11.81 -8.75
C GLU A 58 5.71 11.18 -10.13
N SER A 59 6.79 10.75 -10.81
CA SER A 59 6.71 10.08 -12.11
C SER A 59 6.09 8.67 -12.04
N GLN A 60 6.09 8.06 -10.85
CA GLN A 60 5.59 6.71 -10.60
C GLN A 60 4.24 6.72 -9.86
N LEU A 61 3.82 7.87 -9.34
CA LEU A 61 2.54 8.03 -8.67
C LEU A 61 1.43 8.32 -9.71
N PRO A 62 0.30 7.58 -9.70
CA PRO A 62 -0.81 7.85 -10.61
C PRO A 62 -1.37 9.27 -10.49
N GLU A 63 -1.84 9.83 -11.61
CA GLU A 63 -2.46 11.17 -11.65
C GLU A 63 -3.65 11.31 -10.68
N MET A 64 -4.43 10.23 -10.47
CA MET A 64 -5.56 10.23 -9.52
C MET A 64 -5.14 10.42 -8.06
N TYR A 65 -3.86 10.18 -7.73
CA TYR A 65 -3.26 10.43 -6.43
C TYR A 65 -2.31 11.65 -6.47
N GLY A 66 -2.40 12.47 -7.51
CA GLY A 66 -1.65 13.72 -7.64
C GLY A 66 -0.23 13.59 -8.22
N GLY A 67 0.13 12.43 -8.77
CA GLY A 67 1.39 12.25 -9.50
C GLY A 67 1.29 12.52 -11.00
N LYS A 68 2.27 12.04 -11.77
CA LYS A 68 2.42 12.22 -13.22
C LYS A 68 2.26 10.93 -14.02
N LEU A 69 2.07 9.79 -13.35
CA LEU A 69 1.90 8.51 -14.04
C LEU A 69 0.48 8.45 -14.65
N LYS A 70 0.42 8.47 -15.97
CA LYS A 70 -0.79 8.20 -16.74
C LYS A 70 -1.06 6.71 -16.75
N LEU A 71 -2.19 6.30 -16.19
CA LEU A 71 -2.64 4.91 -16.30
C LEU A 71 -3.05 4.66 -17.76
N VAL A 72 -2.40 3.70 -18.41
CA VAL A 72 -2.81 3.25 -19.74
C VAL A 72 -4.07 2.42 -19.54
N SER A 73 -5.22 2.93 -19.98
CA SER A 73 -6.43 2.14 -20.09
C SER A 73 -6.21 1.10 -21.18
N GLU A 74 -5.89 -0.15 -20.84
CA GLU A 74 -6.08 -1.28 -21.74
C GLU A 74 -7.59 -1.51 -21.90
N ALA A 75 -8.18 -0.74 -22.82
CA ALA A 75 -9.47 -1.02 -23.42
C ALA A 75 -9.22 -1.16 -24.92
N SER A 76 -9.01 -2.41 -25.36
CA SER A 76 -9.16 -2.86 -26.75
C SER A 76 -9.58 -4.32 -26.73
#